data_AF-A0A350XZB0-F1
#
_entry.id   AF-A0A350XZB0-F1
#
_cell.length_a   1.000
_cell.length_b   1.000
_cell.length_c   1.000
_cell.angle_alpha   90.00
_cell.angle_beta   90.00
_cell.angle_gamma   90.00
#
_symmetry.space_group_name_H-M   'P 1'
#
loop_
_entity.id
_entity.type
_entity.pdbx_description
1 polymer ?
#
loop_
_entity_poly.entity_id
_entity_poly.type
_entity_poly.pdbx_seq_one_letter_code
_entity_poly.pdbx_strand_id
1 'polypeptide(L)'
;MKTVLKRIMPVLLAIVTILTIASFNSASAKGYNCTSTKLQQLINEWDGVYWTGSFRTATTCKGFADMMFNELYGNGGVGAYNSGAYSYYVPTPRKATEIARLSSAGYRDFYNIMHKAASGDYIQWATAYSQHSSIFISCDENGFYVFDSNFVEPYLCTVHYITYEYITSVTYGVSLYRSTSSEHAIKKKPVVKKVKTVPYEFAEKNVTLSYMETYTPTVNGGKKITSWTSSDDHVAVVSNSGVIEGVSGGTAVITAINSEGKSTQMTVTVEDTSVKRIIGVLLEGFKPMNIGDLIA
;
A
#
# COMPACT_ATOMS: atom_id res chain seq x y z
N MET A 1 -47.15 -9.86 34.78
CA MET A 1 -46.72 -9.05 33.61
C MET A 1 -45.72 -7.94 33.95
N LYS A 2 -45.92 -7.10 34.99
CA LYS A 2 -45.02 -5.97 35.30
C LYS A 2 -43.61 -6.35 35.81
N THR A 3 -43.45 -7.51 36.44
CA THR A 3 -42.17 -7.98 37.01
C THR A 3 -41.23 -8.62 35.98
N VAL A 4 -41.81 -9.23 34.93
CA VAL A 4 -41.04 -9.82 33.81
C VAL A 4 -40.49 -8.71 32.91
N LEU A 5 -41.28 -7.66 32.63
CA LEU A 5 -40.80 -6.48 31.89
C LEU A 5 -39.62 -5.77 32.58
N LYS A 6 -39.63 -5.65 33.91
CA LYS A 6 -38.55 -4.99 34.67
C LYS A 6 -37.21 -5.74 34.67
N ARG A 7 -37.22 -7.07 34.51
CA ARG A 7 -35.99 -7.88 34.42
C ARG A 7 -35.43 -7.96 33.01
N ILE A 8 -36.28 -7.80 31.99
CA ILE A 8 -35.87 -7.87 30.59
C ILE A 8 -35.42 -6.49 30.06
N MET A 9 -35.95 -5.38 30.60
CA MET A 9 -35.60 -4.02 30.15
C MET A 9 -34.10 -3.68 30.17
N PRO A 10 -33.30 -4.04 31.19
CA PRO A 10 -31.86 -3.77 31.20
C PRO A 10 -31.12 -4.60 30.14
N VAL A 11 -31.57 -5.83 29.88
CA VAL A 11 -30.97 -6.74 28.90
C VAL A 11 -31.35 -6.32 27.47
N LEU A 12 -32.57 -5.85 27.25
CA LEU A 12 -33.04 -5.33 25.96
C LEU A 12 -32.43 -3.95 25.66
N LEU A 13 -32.20 -3.11 26.67
CA LEU A 13 -31.49 -1.84 26.51
C LEU A 13 -29.99 -2.09 26.24
N ALA A 14 -29.36 -3.05 26.93
CA ALA A 14 -27.98 -3.47 26.70
C ALA A 14 -27.79 -4.07 25.29
N ILE A 15 -28.73 -4.92 24.84
CA ILE A 15 -28.72 -5.50 23.49
C ILE A 15 -28.96 -4.42 22.42
N VAL A 16 -29.82 -3.43 22.68
CA VAL A 16 -30.01 -2.28 21.77
C VAL A 16 -28.79 -1.36 21.75
N THR A 17 -28.08 -1.13 22.87
CA THR A 17 -26.80 -0.39 22.86
C THR A 17 -25.66 -1.18 22.23
N ILE A 18 -25.63 -2.52 22.34
CA ILE A 18 -24.63 -3.36 21.67
C ILE A 18 -24.94 -3.46 20.17
N LEU A 19 -26.21 -3.43 19.75
CA LEU A 19 -26.63 -3.40 18.34
C LEU A 19 -26.56 -2.01 17.68
N THR A 20 -26.58 -0.91 18.44
CA THR A 20 -26.29 0.43 17.89
C THR A 20 -24.79 0.72 17.77
N ILE A 21 -23.94 0.00 18.48
CA ILE A 21 -22.47 0.04 18.27
C ILE A 21 -22.06 -0.89 17.11
N ALA A 22 -22.84 -1.94 16.82
CA ALA A 22 -22.56 -2.89 15.73
C ALA A 22 -23.08 -2.46 14.34
N SER A 23 -23.50 -1.21 14.16
CA SER A 23 -23.95 -0.67 12.87
C SER A 23 -23.16 0.55 12.37
N PHE A 24 -22.01 0.85 12.97
CA PHE A 24 -20.97 1.58 12.25
C PHE A 24 -20.21 0.63 11.34
N ASN A 25 -20.33 0.91 10.04
CA ASN A 25 -19.66 0.29 8.92
C ASN A 25 -18.32 -0.37 9.26
N SER A 26 -18.09 -1.52 8.64
CA SER A 26 -16.84 -2.29 8.58
C SER A 26 -15.68 -1.53 7.92
N ALA A 27 -15.31 -0.38 8.50
CA ALA A 27 -14.31 0.56 8.01
C ALA A 27 -13.58 1.22 9.19
N SER A 28 -12.93 0.42 10.02
CA SER A 28 -11.89 0.90 10.96
C SER A 28 -11.08 -0.31 11.46
N ALA A 29 -10.39 -0.99 10.55
CA ALA A 29 -9.32 -1.92 10.93
C ALA A 29 -7.95 -1.21 11.10
N LYS A 30 -7.88 0.09 10.77
CA LYS A 30 -6.73 0.98 10.90
C LYS A 30 -7.23 2.22 11.64
N GLY A 31 -6.59 2.64 12.74
CA GLY A 31 -7.11 3.58 13.76
C GLY A 31 -7.29 5.05 13.33
N TYR A 32 -7.71 5.32 12.10
CA TYR A 32 -7.99 6.65 11.56
C TYR A 32 -9.49 6.94 11.50
N ASN A 33 -9.87 8.23 11.48
CA ASN A 33 -11.26 8.67 11.42
C ASN A 33 -11.57 9.42 10.10
N CYS A 34 -11.95 8.68 9.06
CA CYS A 34 -12.30 9.28 7.77
C CYS A 34 -13.73 9.82 7.78
N THR A 35 -13.89 11.15 7.78
CA THR A 35 -15.21 11.80 7.78
C THR A 35 -15.89 11.80 6.39
N SER A 36 -15.13 11.50 5.33
CA SER A 36 -15.65 11.35 3.97
C SER A 36 -16.01 9.89 3.69
N THR A 37 -17.31 9.61 3.54
CA THR A 37 -17.79 8.26 3.18
C THR A 37 -17.27 7.83 1.81
N LYS A 38 -17.15 8.77 0.86
CA LYS A 38 -16.63 8.47 -0.48
C LYS A 38 -15.13 8.16 -0.45
N LEU A 39 -14.34 8.92 0.32
CA LEU A 39 -12.94 8.60 0.52
C LEU A 39 -12.76 7.26 1.21
N GLN A 40 -13.56 6.96 2.24
CA GLN A 40 -13.51 5.66 2.91
C GLN A 40 -13.78 4.50 1.93
N GLN A 41 -14.74 4.68 1.01
CA GLN A 41 -14.97 3.70 -0.05
C GLN A 41 -13.75 3.55 -0.96
N LEU A 42 -13.13 4.66 -1.38
CA LEU A 42 -11.94 4.63 -2.22
C LEU A 42 -10.77 3.93 -1.51
N ILE A 43 -10.55 4.22 -0.22
CA ILE A 43 -9.53 3.54 0.59
C ILE A 43 -9.82 2.03 0.60
N ASN A 44 -11.05 1.60 0.88
CA ASN A 44 -11.40 0.18 0.88
C ASN A 44 -11.21 -0.50 -0.49
N GLU A 45 -11.28 0.27 -1.59
CA GLU A 45 -11.08 -0.24 -2.96
C GLU A 45 -9.59 -0.31 -3.36
N TRP A 46 -8.75 0.56 -2.82
CA TRP A 46 -7.37 0.77 -3.30
C TRP A 46 -6.28 0.46 -2.28
N ASP A 47 -6.58 0.36 -0.99
CA ASP A 47 -5.60 0.01 0.05
C ASP A 47 -5.02 -1.40 -0.22
N GLY A 48 -3.69 -1.50 -0.30
CA GLY A 48 -2.98 -2.73 -0.69
C GLY A 48 -2.84 -2.95 -2.20
N VAL A 49 -3.43 -2.09 -3.04
CA VAL A 49 -3.32 -2.19 -4.51
C VAL A 49 -2.09 -1.43 -4.99
N TYR A 50 -1.38 -1.94 -5.99
CA TYR A 50 -0.27 -1.21 -6.61
C TYR A 50 -0.81 -0.40 -7.79
N TRP A 51 -0.50 0.89 -7.84
CA TRP A 51 -0.95 1.79 -8.88
C TRP A 51 0.22 2.19 -9.79
N THR A 52 0.33 1.51 -10.93
CA THR A 52 1.34 1.77 -11.97
C THR A 52 0.80 2.64 -13.11
N GLY A 53 -0.43 3.13 -12.97
CA GLY A 53 -1.11 3.94 -13.97
C GLY A 53 -0.54 5.36 -14.09
N SER A 54 -1.12 6.12 -15.01
CA SER A 54 -0.96 7.58 -15.03
C SER A 54 -2.33 8.23 -14.99
N PHE A 55 -2.41 9.40 -14.38
CA PHE A 55 -3.58 10.25 -14.45
C PHE A 55 -3.17 11.59 -15.06
N ARG A 56 -3.73 11.92 -16.22
CA ARG A 56 -3.37 13.14 -16.99
C ARG A 56 -1.84 13.32 -17.08
N THR A 57 -1.14 12.26 -17.48
CA THR A 57 0.33 12.14 -17.63
C THR A 57 1.14 12.16 -16.34
N ALA A 58 0.56 12.44 -15.17
CA ALA A 58 1.25 12.28 -13.90
C ALA A 58 1.26 10.81 -13.47
N THR A 59 2.40 10.34 -12.95
CA THR A 59 2.61 8.98 -12.43
C THR A 59 2.92 9.03 -10.93
N THR A 60 3.13 7.88 -10.30
CA THR A 60 3.50 7.75 -8.87
C THR A 60 2.53 8.50 -7.92
N CYS A 61 3.03 9.08 -6.83
CA CYS A 61 2.24 9.77 -5.82
C CYS A 61 1.34 10.87 -6.39
N LYS A 62 1.87 11.68 -7.32
CA LYS A 62 1.12 12.79 -7.94
C LYS A 62 -0.08 12.30 -8.72
N GLY A 63 0.15 11.36 -9.64
CA GLY A 63 -0.92 10.83 -10.47
C GLY A 63 -1.98 10.10 -9.65
N PHE A 64 -1.56 9.39 -8.60
CA PHE A 64 -2.47 8.73 -7.69
C PHE A 64 -3.34 9.73 -6.92
N ALA A 65 -2.72 10.75 -6.31
CA ALA A 65 -3.44 11.80 -5.59
C ALA A 65 -4.39 12.58 -6.50
N ASP A 66 -3.98 12.89 -7.74
CA ASP A 66 -4.86 13.54 -8.73
C ASP A 66 -6.06 12.67 -9.10
N MET A 67 -5.85 11.36 -9.28
CA MET A 67 -6.91 10.41 -9.53
C MET A 67 -7.90 10.35 -8.36
N MET A 68 -7.40 10.21 -7.12
CA MET A 68 -8.23 10.20 -5.92
C MET A 68 -9.04 11.48 -5.78
N PHE A 69 -8.41 12.64 -5.95
CA PHE A 69 -9.06 13.94 -5.90
C PHE A 69 -10.11 14.11 -7.01
N ASN A 70 -9.86 13.55 -8.19
CA ASN A 70 -10.84 13.51 -9.27
C ASN A 70 -12.02 12.59 -8.96
N GLU A 71 -11.79 11.42 -8.39
CA GLU A 71 -12.88 10.51 -7.99
C GLU A 71 -13.76 11.09 -6.88
N LEU A 72 -13.15 11.87 -5.98
CA LEU A 72 -13.86 12.60 -4.93
C LEU A 72 -14.68 13.77 -5.49
N TYR A 73 -14.09 14.61 -6.36
CA TYR A 73 -14.64 15.94 -6.65
C TYR A 73 -14.86 16.27 -8.13
N GLY A 74 -14.42 15.43 -9.06
CA GLY A 74 -14.53 15.66 -10.51
C GLY A 74 -13.58 16.72 -11.07
N ASN A 75 -12.54 17.06 -10.31
CA ASN A 75 -11.70 18.22 -10.59
C ASN A 75 -10.40 17.89 -11.35
N GLY A 76 -10.10 16.61 -11.56
CA GLY A 76 -8.87 16.18 -12.22
C GLY A 76 -7.58 16.34 -11.41
N GLY A 77 -7.63 16.80 -10.17
CA GLY A 77 -6.45 17.13 -9.36
C GLY A 77 -6.27 18.64 -9.16
N VAL A 78 -5.28 19.01 -8.35
CA VAL A 78 -5.12 20.41 -7.91
C VAL A 78 -4.37 21.30 -8.90
N GLY A 79 -3.61 20.74 -9.85
CA GLY A 79 -2.79 21.52 -10.79
C GLY A 79 -1.40 20.92 -11.00
N ALA A 80 -0.59 21.58 -11.83
CA ALA A 80 0.80 21.20 -12.04
C ALA A 80 1.68 21.84 -10.96
N TYR A 81 2.77 21.16 -10.60
CA TYR A 81 3.76 21.72 -9.69
C TYR A 81 4.52 22.88 -10.36
N ASN A 82 5.13 23.73 -9.52
CA ASN A 82 6.26 24.50 -10.00
C ASN A 82 7.42 23.57 -10.37
N SER A 83 8.18 23.98 -11.38
CA SER A 83 9.40 23.29 -11.81
C SER A 83 10.42 23.26 -10.67
N GLY A 84 10.91 22.06 -10.32
CA GLY A 84 11.97 21.87 -9.34
C GLY A 84 11.65 20.78 -8.33
N ALA A 85 12.64 19.95 -7.97
CA ALA A 85 12.48 18.78 -7.12
C ALA A 85 11.97 19.07 -5.68
N TYR A 86 11.88 20.35 -5.30
CA TYR A 86 11.48 20.80 -3.96
C TYR A 86 10.26 21.73 -3.96
N SER A 87 9.49 21.80 -5.05
CA SER A 87 8.25 22.59 -5.01
C SER A 87 7.17 21.87 -4.21
N TYR A 88 6.69 22.51 -3.16
CA TYR A 88 5.64 22.02 -2.25
C TYR A 88 4.28 22.68 -2.48
N TYR A 89 4.12 23.45 -3.55
CA TYR A 89 2.88 24.17 -3.83
C TYR A 89 2.55 24.22 -5.31
N VAL A 90 1.27 24.43 -5.59
CA VAL A 90 0.70 24.61 -6.91
C VAL A 90 0.43 26.11 -7.10
N PRO A 91 1.07 26.79 -8.06
CA PRO A 91 0.93 28.24 -8.24
C PRO A 91 -0.48 28.64 -8.69
N THR A 92 -1.14 27.77 -9.46
CA THR A 92 -2.46 28.03 -10.03
C THR A 92 -3.38 26.85 -9.74
N PRO A 93 -3.92 26.74 -8.51
CA PRO A 93 -4.81 25.65 -8.14
C PRO A 93 -6.06 25.61 -9.03
N ARG A 94 -6.41 24.44 -9.53
CA ARG A 94 -7.59 24.23 -10.38
C ARG A 94 -8.73 23.65 -9.56
N LYS A 95 -9.84 24.38 -9.45
CA LYS A 95 -11.03 23.98 -8.68
C LYS A 95 -10.70 23.54 -7.25
N ALA A 96 -9.69 24.19 -6.68
CA ALA A 96 -9.25 23.99 -5.32
C ALA A 96 -8.75 25.33 -4.77
N THR A 97 -8.84 25.50 -3.46
CA THR A 97 -8.33 26.66 -2.72
C THR A 97 -7.20 26.18 -1.83
N GLU A 98 -6.08 26.90 -1.83
CA GLU A 98 -5.04 26.68 -0.84
C GLU A 98 -5.53 27.17 0.51
N ILE A 99 -5.67 26.27 1.48
CA ILE A 99 -6.16 26.60 2.82
C ILE A 99 -5.04 26.84 3.81
N ALA A 100 -3.85 26.30 3.53
CA ALA A 100 -2.65 26.59 4.29
C ALA A 100 -1.39 26.22 3.50
N ARG A 101 -0.29 26.93 3.80
CA ARG A 101 1.05 26.67 3.24
C ARG A 101 2.11 26.96 4.30
N LEU A 102 3.15 26.14 4.34
CA LEU A 102 4.37 26.36 5.14
C LEU A 102 5.61 26.15 4.29
N SER A 103 6.59 27.03 4.44
CA SER A 103 7.87 27.01 3.74
C SER A 103 9.05 26.53 4.60
N SER A 104 8.81 26.33 5.91
CA SER A 104 9.66 25.66 6.92
C SER A 104 9.02 25.94 8.27
N ALA A 105 8.69 24.93 9.06
CA ALA A 105 7.93 25.19 10.27
C ALA A 105 8.13 24.09 11.31
N GLY A 106 8.13 24.48 12.58
CA GLY A 106 8.27 23.55 13.69
C GLY A 106 7.00 22.72 13.91
N TYR A 107 7.08 21.77 14.84
CA TYR A 107 5.98 20.89 15.25
C TYR A 107 4.61 21.59 15.34
N ARG A 108 4.55 22.75 15.99
CA ARG A 108 3.31 23.51 16.26
C ARG A 108 2.59 23.93 14.97
N ASP A 109 3.33 24.30 13.94
CA ASP A 109 2.76 24.78 12.68
C ASP A 109 2.18 23.62 11.85
N PHE A 110 2.89 22.48 11.82
CA PHE A 110 2.39 21.24 11.22
C PHE A 110 1.12 20.75 11.90
N TYR A 111 1.15 20.70 13.23
CA TYR A 111 -0.02 20.37 14.04
C TYR A 111 -1.22 21.24 13.66
N ASN A 112 -1.02 22.57 13.64
CA ASN A 112 -2.10 23.53 13.37
C ASN A 112 -2.68 23.41 11.95
N ILE A 113 -1.85 23.08 10.95
CA ILE A 113 -2.35 22.89 9.58
C ILE A 113 -3.11 21.60 9.43
N MET A 114 -2.61 20.49 9.97
CA MET A 114 -3.29 19.20 9.85
C MET A 114 -4.64 19.22 10.57
N HIS A 115 -4.76 19.95 11.68
CA HIS A 115 -6.05 20.15 12.37
C HIS A 115 -7.03 21.08 11.63
N LYS A 116 -6.62 21.77 10.57
CA LYS A 116 -7.52 22.49 9.66
C LYS A 116 -7.98 21.65 8.47
N ALA A 117 -7.30 20.53 8.22
CA ALA A 117 -7.59 19.64 7.11
C ALA A 117 -8.90 18.89 7.35
N ALA A 118 -9.53 18.50 6.24
CA ALA A 118 -10.71 17.65 6.20
C ALA A 118 -10.39 16.42 5.35
N SER A 119 -11.04 15.29 5.63
CA SER A 119 -10.88 14.08 4.82
C SER A 119 -11.11 14.38 3.34
N GLY A 120 -10.14 14.06 2.49
CA GLY A 120 -10.19 14.33 1.05
C GLY A 120 -9.42 15.58 0.61
N ASP A 121 -8.95 16.41 1.53
CA ASP A 121 -8.04 17.50 1.19
C ASP A 121 -6.74 16.95 0.58
N TYR A 122 -6.24 17.68 -0.41
CA TYR A 122 -5.03 17.31 -1.14
C TYR A 122 -3.81 17.91 -0.46
N ILE A 123 -2.79 17.10 -0.22
CA ILE A 123 -1.55 17.55 0.38
C ILE A 123 -0.42 17.49 -0.64
N GLN A 124 0.33 18.58 -0.71
CA GLN A 124 1.58 18.66 -1.47
C GLN A 124 2.75 18.85 -0.51
N TRP A 125 3.77 18.01 -0.65
CA TRP A 125 4.97 18.02 0.19
C TRP A 125 6.20 18.40 -0.62
N ALA A 126 7.16 19.04 0.03
CA ALA A 126 8.58 18.98 -0.35
C ALA A 126 9.32 18.21 0.73
N THR A 127 9.90 17.09 0.36
CA THR A 127 10.80 16.32 1.22
C THR A 127 12.25 16.59 0.82
N ALA A 128 13.21 16.11 1.62
CA ALA A 128 14.64 16.17 1.28
C ALA A 128 14.99 15.47 -0.05
N TYR A 129 14.14 14.56 -0.51
CA TYR A 129 14.42 13.67 -1.62
C TYR A 129 13.63 14.03 -2.88
N SER A 130 12.38 14.48 -2.73
CA SER A 130 11.51 14.82 -3.86
C SER A 130 10.22 15.53 -3.43
N GLN A 131 9.50 16.03 -4.43
CA GLN A 131 8.09 16.43 -4.31
C GLN A 131 7.23 15.18 -4.10
N HIS A 132 6.20 15.30 -3.27
CA HIS A 132 5.28 14.19 -3.01
C HIS A 132 3.84 14.69 -2.91
N SER A 133 2.85 13.84 -3.17
CA SER A 133 1.43 14.18 -2.96
C SER A 133 0.68 13.05 -2.30
N SER A 134 -0.28 13.41 -1.47
CA SER A 134 -1.18 12.44 -0.84
C SER A 134 -2.54 13.07 -0.53
N ILE A 135 -3.49 12.24 -0.11
CA ILE A 135 -4.83 12.68 0.31
C ILE A 135 -4.93 12.60 1.82
N PHE A 136 -5.31 13.70 2.47
CA PHE A 136 -5.53 13.74 3.91
C PHE A 136 -6.73 12.86 4.29
N ILE A 137 -6.58 12.07 5.36
CA ILE A 137 -7.66 11.28 5.94
C ILE A 137 -8.13 11.91 7.25
N SER A 138 -7.25 11.96 8.25
CA SER A 138 -7.57 12.43 9.61
C SER A 138 -6.30 12.74 10.38
N CYS A 139 -6.40 13.42 11.52
CA CYS A 139 -5.27 13.64 12.41
C CYS A 139 -5.63 13.41 13.87
N ASP A 140 -4.60 13.22 14.68
CA ASP A 140 -4.67 13.16 16.14
C ASP A 140 -3.57 14.05 16.74
N GLU A 141 -3.36 13.91 18.05
CA GLU A 141 -2.40 14.70 18.81
C GLU A 141 -0.94 14.44 18.40
N ASN A 142 -0.63 13.26 17.88
CA ASN A 142 0.74 12.80 17.63
C ASN A 142 1.11 12.81 16.14
N GLY A 143 0.11 12.78 15.26
CA GLY A 143 0.33 12.72 13.83
C GLY A 143 -0.94 12.78 13.01
N PHE A 144 -0.84 12.30 11.78
CA PHE A 144 -1.93 12.32 10.84
C PHE A 144 -1.85 11.14 9.87
N TYR A 145 -3.00 10.83 9.29
CA TYR A 145 -3.21 9.76 8.34
C TYR A 145 -3.40 10.31 6.94
N VAL A 146 -2.70 9.71 5.99
CA VAL A 146 -2.80 10.03 4.57
C VAL A 146 -3.06 8.78 3.75
N PHE A 147 -3.79 8.93 2.66
CA PHE A 147 -3.89 7.90 1.63
C PHE A 147 -2.97 8.26 0.48
N ASP A 148 -2.06 7.34 0.17
CA ASP A 148 -0.89 7.64 -0.65
C ASP A 148 -0.51 6.45 -1.52
N SER A 149 0.31 6.70 -2.54
CA SER A 149 1.01 5.69 -3.32
C SER A 149 2.49 6.08 -3.43
N ASN A 150 3.38 5.08 -3.48
CA ASN A 150 4.81 5.31 -3.70
C ASN A 150 5.50 6.07 -2.54
N PHE A 151 5.10 5.78 -1.28
CA PHE A 151 5.70 6.36 -0.07
C PHE A 151 6.76 5.45 0.56
N VAL A 152 6.42 4.21 0.92
CA VAL A 152 7.38 3.21 1.43
C VAL A 152 7.85 2.29 0.31
N GLU A 153 6.90 1.81 -0.50
CA GLU A 153 7.15 0.86 -1.57
C GLU A 153 6.67 1.45 -2.90
N PRO A 154 7.41 1.25 -4.01
CA PRO A 154 7.00 1.73 -5.31
C PRO A 154 5.57 1.31 -5.66
N TYR A 155 4.76 2.27 -6.07
CA TYR A 155 3.38 2.09 -6.54
C TYR A 155 2.35 1.59 -5.51
N LEU A 156 2.74 1.06 -4.36
CA LEU A 156 1.79 0.56 -3.35
C LEU A 156 0.90 1.69 -2.83
N CYS A 157 -0.41 1.56 -3.02
CA CYS A 157 -1.41 2.42 -2.43
C CYS A 157 -1.72 1.95 -1.01
N THR A 158 -1.52 2.80 -0.01
CA THR A 158 -1.83 2.42 1.37
C THR A 158 -2.07 3.65 2.24
N VAL A 159 -2.74 3.41 3.36
CA VAL A 159 -2.86 4.41 4.42
C VAL A 159 -1.58 4.44 5.25
N HIS A 160 -0.99 5.62 5.37
CA HIS A 160 0.17 5.87 6.24
C HIS A 160 -0.21 6.72 7.43
N TYR A 161 0.36 6.39 8.58
CA TYR A 161 0.41 7.27 9.74
C TYR A 161 1.77 7.97 9.79
N ILE A 162 1.76 9.30 9.89
CA ILE A 162 2.95 10.14 9.88
C ILE A 162 2.94 10.98 11.15
N THR A 163 3.99 10.84 11.98
CA THR A 163 4.12 11.63 13.20
C THR A 163 4.58 13.05 12.89
N TYR A 164 4.15 14.01 13.70
CA TYR A 164 4.61 15.40 13.56
C TYR A 164 6.12 15.53 13.79
N GLU A 165 6.67 14.75 14.72
CA GLU A 165 8.11 14.70 14.96
C GLU A 165 8.87 14.27 13.70
N TYR A 166 8.48 13.14 13.10
CA TYR A 166 9.12 12.64 11.88
C TYR A 166 8.99 13.64 10.73
N ILE A 167 7.78 14.12 10.43
CA ILE A 167 7.58 14.96 9.24
C ILE A 167 8.39 16.26 9.34
N THR A 168 8.47 16.87 10.53
CA THR A 168 9.25 18.11 10.73
C THR A 168 10.75 17.93 10.54
N SER A 169 11.26 16.71 10.66
CA SER A 169 12.68 16.41 10.42
C SER A 169 13.03 16.20 8.95
N VAL A 170 12.04 15.90 8.09
CA VAL A 170 12.28 15.49 6.69
C VAL A 170 11.64 16.38 5.63
N THR A 171 10.79 17.34 6.04
CA THR A 171 10.06 18.22 5.12
C THR A 171 10.59 19.66 5.11
N TYR A 172 10.62 20.25 3.92
CA TYR A 172 10.96 21.66 3.70
C TYR A 172 9.72 22.52 3.45
N GLY A 173 8.54 21.91 3.38
CA GLY A 173 7.31 22.65 3.17
C GLY A 173 6.13 21.75 2.84
N VAL A 174 4.95 22.27 3.13
CA VAL A 174 3.68 21.61 2.87
C VAL A 174 2.65 22.63 2.39
N SER A 175 1.82 22.25 1.43
CA SER A 175 0.62 23.00 1.07
C SER A 175 -0.59 22.09 1.10
N LEU A 176 -1.69 22.63 1.62
CA LEU A 176 -2.96 21.93 1.77
C LEU A 176 -4.01 22.60 0.89
N TYR A 177 -4.67 21.81 0.05
CA TYR A 177 -5.68 22.29 -0.89
C TYR A 177 -7.01 21.60 -0.64
N ARG A 178 -8.06 22.42 -0.58
CA ARG A 178 -9.45 21.96 -0.47
C ARG A 178 -10.16 22.15 -1.79
N SER A 179 -10.94 21.15 -2.22
CA SER A 179 -11.79 21.27 -3.39
C SER A 179 -12.80 22.42 -3.24
N THR A 180 -13.01 23.19 -4.31
CA THR A 180 -14.13 24.15 -4.39
C THR A 180 -15.44 23.49 -4.84
N SER A 181 -15.37 22.24 -5.28
CA SER A 181 -16.52 21.41 -5.65
C SER A 181 -16.94 20.55 -4.46
N SER A 182 -18.25 20.34 -4.31
CA SER A 182 -18.75 19.31 -3.39
C SER A 182 -18.27 17.92 -3.80
N GLU A 183 -18.21 17.00 -2.85
CA GLU A 183 -18.01 15.58 -3.18
C GLU A 183 -19.05 15.13 -4.20
N HIS A 184 -18.60 14.35 -5.17
CA HIS A 184 -19.50 13.63 -6.03
C HIS A 184 -20.34 12.68 -5.20
N ALA A 185 -21.64 12.68 -5.47
CA ALA A 185 -22.54 11.68 -4.92
C ALA A 185 -21.95 10.29 -5.14
N ILE A 186 -22.00 9.45 -4.11
CA ILE A 186 -21.64 8.04 -4.23
C ILE A 186 -22.52 7.48 -5.34
N LYS A 187 -21.94 7.26 -6.52
CA LYS A 187 -22.61 6.50 -7.56
C LYS A 187 -22.87 5.13 -6.94
N LYS A 188 -24.13 4.79 -6.67
CA LYS A 188 -24.51 3.39 -6.42
C LYS A 188 -23.94 2.64 -7.62
N LYS A 189 -22.86 1.89 -7.42
CA LYS A 189 -22.45 0.91 -8.43
C LYS A 189 -23.71 0.07 -8.69
N PRO A 190 -24.08 -0.21 -9.95
CA PRO A 190 -25.08 -1.26 -10.19
C PRO A 190 -24.65 -2.44 -9.33
N VAL A 191 -25.61 -3.08 -8.63
CA VAL A 191 -25.32 -4.27 -7.83
C VAL A 191 -24.46 -5.17 -8.70
N VAL A 192 -23.18 -5.24 -8.38
CA VAL A 192 -22.29 -6.18 -9.02
C VAL A 192 -22.86 -7.49 -8.53
N LYS A 193 -23.64 -8.18 -9.39
CA LYS A 193 -23.88 -9.62 -9.20
C LYS A 193 -22.52 -10.15 -8.80
N LYS A 194 -22.40 -10.84 -7.66
CA LYS A 194 -21.14 -11.48 -7.25
C LYS A 194 -20.71 -12.39 -8.38
N VAL A 195 -19.98 -11.83 -9.35
CA VAL A 195 -19.08 -12.57 -10.20
C VAL A 195 -18.12 -13.14 -9.18
N LYS A 196 -17.99 -14.47 -9.14
CA LYS A 196 -16.88 -15.11 -8.44
C LYS A 196 -15.62 -14.46 -9.00
N THR A 197 -15.15 -13.43 -8.32
CA THR A 197 -13.93 -12.72 -8.65
C THR A 197 -12.87 -13.65 -8.13
N VAL A 198 -12.22 -14.36 -9.05
CA VAL A 198 -11.02 -15.11 -8.69
C VAL A 198 -10.02 -14.05 -8.24
N PRO A 199 -9.59 -14.05 -6.96
CA PRO A 199 -8.61 -13.10 -6.47
C PRO A 199 -7.36 -13.16 -7.35
N TYR A 200 -6.82 -11.99 -7.70
CA TYR A 200 -5.56 -11.92 -8.43
C TYR A 200 -4.45 -12.20 -7.42
N GLU A 201 -3.99 -13.44 -7.38
CA GLU A 201 -3.05 -13.86 -6.36
C GLU A 201 -2.17 -15.02 -6.79
N PHE A 202 -0.95 -15.08 -6.28
CA PHE A 202 -0.19 -16.33 -6.34
C PHE A 202 -0.95 -17.46 -5.66
N ALA A 203 -0.99 -18.62 -6.33
CA ALA A 203 -1.53 -19.85 -5.78
C ALA A 203 -0.75 -20.28 -4.53
N GLU A 204 0.58 -20.15 -4.58
CA GLU A 204 1.46 -20.37 -3.44
C GLU A 204 1.98 -19.05 -2.89
N LYS A 205 1.83 -18.85 -1.57
CA LYS A 205 2.33 -17.63 -0.91
C LYS A 205 3.80 -17.70 -0.56
N ASN A 206 4.33 -18.91 -0.40
CA ASN A 206 5.70 -19.16 -0.01
C ASN A 206 6.23 -20.37 -0.78
N VAL A 207 7.45 -20.29 -1.29
CA VAL A 207 8.16 -21.42 -1.89
C VAL A 207 9.57 -21.50 -1.32
N THR A 208 10.08 -22.71 -1.17
CA THR A 208 11.47 -22.96 -0.81
C THR A 208 12.17 -23.58 -2.01
N LEU A 209 13.31 -23.01 -2.40
CA LEU A 209 14.12 -23.44 -3.53
C LEU A 209 15.53 -23.83 -3.07
N SER A 210 16.18 -24.73 -3.80
CA SER A 210 17.62 -24.96 -3.71
C SER A 210 18.38 -24.00 -4.65
N TYR A 211 19.71 -23.96 -4.52
CA TYR A 211 20.58 -23.24 -5.45
C TYR A 211 20.35 -23.72 -6.91
N MET A 212 20.14 -22.76 -7.82
CA MET A 212 19.80 -22.94 -9.24
C MET A 212 18.49 -23.69 -9.51
N GLU A 213 17.67 -23.94 -8.49
CA GLU A 213 16.33 -24.49 -8.70
C GLU A 213 15.42 -23.42 -9.30
N THR A 214 14.66 -23.80 -10.32
CA THR A 214 13.71 -22.91 -10.99
C THR A 214 12.28 -23.23 -10.59
N TYR A 215 11.46 -22.20 -10.41
CA TYR A 215 10.04 -22.32 -10.09
C TYR A 215 9.20 -21.42 -11.00
N THR A 216 8.14 -21.98 -11.57
CA THR A 216 7.15 -21.22 -12.34
C THR A 216 5.88 -21.06 -11.49
N PRO A 217 5.63 -19.87 -10.93
CA PRO A 217 4.48 -19.64 -10.09
C PRO A 217 3.18 -19.61 -10.90
N THR A 218 2.11 -20.13 -10.31
CA THR A 218 0.75 -19.94 -10.84
C THR A 218 0.14 -18.69 -10.22
N VAL A 219 -0.37 -17.78 -11.05
CA VAL A 219 -1.10 -16.59 -10.62
C VAL A 219 -2.57 -16.73 -11.02
N ASN A 220 -3.43 -16.80 -10.01
CA ASN A 220 -4.88 -16.82 -10.15
C ASN A 220 -5.40 -15.46 -10.61
N GLY A 221 -6.61 -15.42 -11.17
CA GLY A 221 -7.25 -14.17 -11.61
C GLY A 221 -7.09 -13.84 -13.10
N GLY A 222 -6.40 -14.68 -13.89
CA GLY A 222 -6.53 -14.78 -15.37
C GLY A 222 -6.23 -13.54 -16.19
N LYS A 223 -5.54 -12.55 -15.64
CA LYS A 223 -5.14 -11.32 -16.34
C LYS A 223 -3.69 -11.42 -16.81
N LYS A 224 -3.40 -10.83 -17.97
CA LYS A 224 -2.03 -10.77 -18.52
C LYS A 224 -1.12 -10.08 -17.53
N ILE A 225 -0.03 -10.73 -17.15
CA ILE A 225 1.03 -10.15 -16.33
C ILE A 225 1.88 -9.26 -17.22
N THR A 226 2.14 -8.03 -16.77
CA THR A 226 2.89 -7.01 -17.48
C THR A 226 4.23 -6.70 -16.84
N SER A 227 4.44 -7.07 -15.57
CA SER A 227 5.72 -6.88 -14.88
C SER A 227 5.97 -7.96 -13.83
N TRP A 228 7.24 -8.31 -13.68
CA TRP A 228 7.78 -9.17 -12.63
C TRP A 228 8.97 -8.46 -11.97
N THR A 229 9.09 -8.53 -10.66
CA THR A 229 10.23 -7.96 -9.92
C THR A 229 10.61 -8.83 -8.74
N SER A 230 11.89 -8.88 -8.42
CA SER A 230 12.41 -9.40 -7.16
C SER A 230 12.78 -8.26 -6.22
N SER A 231 12.63 -8.46 -4.91
CA SER A 231 13.18 -7.56 -3.90
C SER A 231 14.70 -7.71 -3.74
N ASP A 232 15.27 -8.86 -4.11
CA ASP A 232 16.70 -9.13 -4.04
C ASP A 232 17.12 -10.20 -5.07
N ASP A 233 17.67 -9.73 -6.20
CA ASP A 233 18.17 -10.58 -7.28
C ASP A 233 19.42 -11.39 -6.88
N HIS A 234 20.10 -11.09 -5.77
CA HIS A 234 21.19 -11.93 -5.26
C HIS A 234 20.68 -13.19 -4.56
N VAL A 235 19.43 -13.18 -4.11
CA VAL A 235 18.76 -14.34 -3.48
C VAL A 235 17.93 -15.09 -4.49
N ALA A 236 17.04 -14.40 -5.22
CA ALA A 236 16.22 -15.01 -6.26
C ALA A 236 15.96 -14.03 -7.40
N VAL A 237 16.21 -14.45 -8.64
CA VAL A 237 15.90 -13.67 -9.84
C VAL A 237 14.57 -14.12 -10.44
N VAL A 238 13.83 -13.19 -11.04
CA VAL A 238 12.61 -13.51 -11.79
C VAL A 238 12.72 -13.00 -13.22
N SER A 239 12.42 -13.85 -14.20
CA SER A 239 12.46 -13.49 -15.61
C SER A 239 11.21 -12.69 -16.03
N ASN A 240 11.27 -12.09 -17.22
CA ASN A 240 10.12 -11.38 -17.80
C ASN A 240 8.90 -12.29 -18.07
N SER A 241 9.09 -13.61 -18.15
CA SER A 241 8.01 -14.60 -18.27
C SER A 241 7.53 -15.13 -16.92
N GLY A 242 8.13 -14.70 -15.82
CA GLY A 242 7.75 -15.11 -14.46
C GLY A 242 8.45 -16.34 -13.93
N VAL A 243 9.51 -16.83 -14.59
CA VAL A 243 10.30 -17.95 -14.08
C VAL A 243 11.24 -17.44 -13.00
N ILE A 244 11.14 -18.00 -11.79
CA ILE A 244 11.98 -17.66 -10.64
C ILE A 244 13.15 -18.65 -10.59
N GLU A 245 14.36 -18.18 -10.33
CA GLU A 245 15.56 -19.01 -10.10
C GLU A 245 16.22 -18.64 -8.77
N GLY A 246 16.52 -19.65 -7.94
CA GLY A 246 17.24 -19.46 -6.68
C GLY A 246 18.73 -19.22 -6.90
N VAL A 247 19.26 -18.11 -6.39
CA VAL A 247 20.65 -17.68 -6.61
C VAL A 247 21.53 -17.87 -5.38
N SER A 248 21.05 -17.51 -4.19
CA SER A 248 21.83 -17.66 -2.95
C SER A 248 20.92 -17.82 -1.76
N GLY A 249 21.42 -18.49 -0.71
CA GLY A 249 20.69 -18.66 0.54
C GLY A 249 20.16 -17.34 1.09
N GLY A 250 18.87 -17.28 1.41
CA GLY A 250 18.21 -16.05 1.85
C GLY A 250 16.72 -16.03 1.54
N THR A 251 16.10 -14.85 1.68
CA THR A 251 14.68 -14.63 1.38
C THR A 251 14.49 -13.44 0.45
N ALA A 252 13.71 -13.60 -0.62
CA ALA A 252 13.32 -12.55 -1.55
C ALA A 252 11.79 -12.57 -1.75
N VAL A 253 11.21 -11.40 -2.02
CA VAL A 253 9.79 -11.26 -2.36
C VAL A 253 9.67 -11.05 -3.87
N ILE A 254 8.89 -11.91 -4.52
CA ILE A 254 8.58 -11.79 -5.95
C ILE A 254 7.22 -11.13 -6.11
N THR A 255 7.18 -10.06 -6.90
CA THR A 255 5.97 -9.30 -7.22
C THR A 255 5.57 -9.50 -8.68
N ALA A 256 4.30 -9.85 -8.93
CA ALA A 256 3.70 -9.88 -10.26
C ALA A 256 2.65 -8.77 -10.39
N ILE A 257 2.69 -8.01 -11.47
CA ILE A 257 1.73 -6.94 -11.77
C ILE A 257 1.01 -7.26 -13.08
N ASN A 258 -0.32 -7.19 -13.09
CA ASN A 258 -1.11 -7.43 -14.30
C ASN A 258 -1.43 -6.15 -15.09
N SER A 259 -2.03 -6.35 -16.27
CA SER A 259 -2.42 -5.28 -17.19
C SER A 259 -3.46 -4.30 -16.65
N GLU A 260 -4.12 -4.62 -15.53
CA GLU A 260 -5.04 -3.72 -14.81
C GLU A 260 -4.34 -2.96 -13.67
N GLY A 261 -3.03 -3.14 -13.51
CA GLY A 261 -2.23 -2.57 -12.43
C GLY A 261 -2.27 -3.36 -11.12
N LYS A 262 -3.11 -4.40 -10.98
CA LYS A 262 -3.15 -5.17 -9.73
C LYS A 262 -1.85 -5.93 -9.53
N SER A 263 -1.38 -6.00 -8.30
CA SER A 263 -0.20 -6.76 -7.93
C SER A 263 -0.56 -7.97 -7.04
N THR A 264 0.36 -8.92 -6.98
CA THR A 264 0.39 -9.96 -5.97
C THR A 264 1.84 -10.29 -5.64
N GLN A 265 2.07 -10.84 -4.45
CA GLN A 265 3.40 -11.14 -3.93
C GLN A 265 3.48 -12.57 -3.40
N MET A 266 4.65 -13.18 -3.55
CA MET A 266 5.02 -14.43 -2.90
C MET A 266 6.43 -14.32 -2.34
N THR A 267 6.66 -15.03 -1.23
CA THR A 267 7.98 -15.13 -0.60
C THR A 267 8.72 -16.33 -1.17
N VAL A 268 9.96 -16.12 -1.58
CA VAL A 268 10.89 -17.17 -2.01
C VAL A 268 11.98 -17.27 -0.98
N THR A 269 12.16 -18.46 -0.40
CA THR A 269 13.31 -18.78 0.46
C THR A 269 14.23 -19.70 -0.31
N VAL A 270 15.51 -19.37 -0.37
CA VAL A 270 16.51 -20.25 -0.99
C VAL A 270 17.32 -20.89 0.13
N GLU A 271 17.41 -22.23 0.12
CA GLU A 271 18.26 -22.95 1.06
C GLU A 271 19.73 -22.81 0.67
N ASP A 272 20.57 -22.46 1.65
CA ASP A 272 22.02 -22.54 1.47
C ASP A 272 22.46 -24.01 1.48
N THR A 273 22.64 -24.57 0.29
CA THR A 273 23.10 -25.96 0.10
C THR A 273 24.62 -26.08 0.07
N SER A 274 25.36 -24.98 0.21
CA SER A 274 26.84 -24.97 0.19
C SER A 274 27.41 -25.97 1.21
N VAL A 275 26.80 -26.04 2.39
CA VAL A 275 27.21 -26.96 3.47
C VAL A 275 26.94 -28.42 3.11
N LYS A 276 25.77 -28.74 2.55
CA LYS A 276 25.43 -30.11 2.11
C LYS A 276 26.35 -30.58 0.98
N ARG A 277 26.69 -29.68 0.04
CA ARG A 277 27.57 -29.98 -1.10
C ARG A 277 29.00 -30.28 -0.65
N ILE A 278 29.54 -29.50 0.30
CA ILE A 278 30.87 -29.74 0.87
C ILE A 278 30.91 -31.09 1.60
N ILE A 279 29.89 -31.40 2.41
CA ILE A 279 29.81 -32.67 3.15
C ILE A 279 29.67 -33.86 2.20
N GLY A 280 28.87 -33.75 1.13
CA GLY A 280 28.72 -34.80 0.12
C GLY A 280 30.04 -35.13 -0.60
N VAL A 281 30.78 -34.10 -1.03
CA VAL A 281 32.09 -34.28 -1.67
C VAL A 281 33.10 -34.91 -0.71
N LEU A 282 33.11 -34.49 0.56
CA LEU A 282 33.94 -35.12 1.60
C LEU A 282 33.60 -36.61 1.78
N LEU A 283 32.31 -36.96 1.92
CA LEU A 283 31.87 -38.34 2.13
C LEU A 283 32.14 -39.25 0.93
N GLU A 284 32.00 -38.75 -0.30
CA GLU A 284 32.36 -39.52 -1.51
C GLU A 284 33.88 -39.72 -1.65
N GLY A 285 34.68 -38.75 -1.19
CA GLY A 285 36.14 -38.86 -1.11
C GLY A 285 36.65 -39.81 -0.03
N PHE A 286 35.82 -40.16 0.95
CA PHE A 286 36.11 -41.10 2.05
C PHE A 286 35.54 -42.51 1.81
N LYS A 287 35.37 -42.96 0.56
CA LYS A 287 35.13 -44.39 0.32
C LYS A 287 36.29 -45.19 0.93
N PRO A 288 36.04 -46.09 1.90
CA PRO A 288 37.11 -46.88 2.49
C PRO A 288 37.75 -47.70 1.38
N MET A 289 39.05 -47.49 1.17
CA MET A 289 39.85 -48.29 0.26
C MET A 289 39.74 -49.75 0.70
N ASN A 290 39.33 -50.63 -0.21
CA ASN A 290 39.17 -52.04 0.12
C ASN A 290 40.56 -52.61 0.39
N ILE A 291 40.75 -53.35 1.50
CA ILE A 291 42.06 -53.92 1.86
C ILE A 291 42.58 -54.86 0.75
N GLY A 292 41.69 -55.43 -0.07
CA GLY A 292 42.06 -56.24 -1.23
C GLY A 292 42.82 -55.48 -2.33
N ASP A 293 42.64 -54.15 -2.44
CA ASP A 293 43.31 -53.31 -3.44
C ASP A 293 44.72 -52.86 -2.98
N LEU A 294 45.09 -53.12 -1.72
CA LEU A 294 46.37 -52.73 -1.13
C LEU A 294 47.44 -53.83 -1.18
N ILE A 295 47.06 -55.07 -1.54
CA ILE A 295 47.92 -56.26 -1.47
C ILE A 295 48.07 -56.95 -2.86
N ALA A 296 47.84 -56.21 -3.95
CA ALA A 296 48.14 -56.64 -5.32
C ALA A 296 49.26 -55.78 -5.91
#